data_AF-A0A183CZV5-F1
#
_entry.id   AF-A0A183CZV5-F1
#
_cell.length_a   1.000
_cell.length_b   1.000
_cell.length_c   1.000
_cell.angle_alpha   90.00
_cell.angle_beta   90.00
_cell.angle_gamma   90.00
#
_symmetry.space_group_name_H-M   'P 1'
#
loop_
_entity.id
_entity.type
_entity.pdbx_description
1 polymer ?
#
loop_
_entity_poly.entity_id
_entity_poly.type
_entity_poly.pdbx_seq_one_letter_code
_entity_poly.pdbx_strand_id
1 'polypeptide(L)'
;MNGYQRDGADHEWALYRKSLKRMLLVNVLHMVLFKLCSQLAPRQSQYLMLLYWIAAQIYLTSAGCVMWVIGLAIILGVLVHWLRNELFFWCLIVIFMLKVTSVAHFSETEDAYYREFNYYLYSAVKILNFCIYLSRNRLRAVDAPLIMRYAQYVFYPPYSFILIVLFDDFDKQMSEVEQTNFGRGSFTDYGSIIARLLRVVLWFVAFEALLHSVYIHSLFSVSPALFSTLSEYELASVAYLNGKLFYMKYLLIFGIPSWFALADGMRPPEGPICISRISSYSRMWRTFDRGLYQFLKVQVCVPFSKLLVAYVVRAYMD
;
A
#
# COMPACT_ATOMS: atom_id res chain seq x y z
N MET A 1 11.17 3.76 -40.82
CA MET A 1 10.01 3.21 -40.08
C MET A 1 10.44 2.90 -38.65
N ASN A 2 10.31 3.86 -37.72
CA ASN A 2 10.67 3.68 -36.31
C ASN A 2 9.47 3.13 -35.53
N GLY A 3 9.02 1.92 -35.90
CA GLY A 3 7.66 1.42 -35.66
C GLY A 3 7.43 0.56 -34.42
N TYR A 4 8.25 0.69 -33.36
CA TYR A 4 8.03 -0.04 -32.09
C TYR A 4 7.97 0.91 -30.90
N GLN A 5 7.17 1.97 -31.00
CA GLN A 5 6.94 2.85 -29.86
C GLN A 5 6.03 2.16 -28.85
N ARG A 6 6.39 2.19 -27.57
CA ARG A 6 5.55 1.64 -26.51
C ARG A 6 4.35 2.56 -26.26
N ASP A 7 3.19 2.01 -25.95
CA ASP A 7 2.08 2.78 -25.38
C ASP A 7 2.54 3.43 -24.06
N GLY A 8 2.63 4.76 -24.08
CA GLY A 8 3.11 5.61 -23.00
C GLY A 8 2.02 6.40 -22.29
N ALA A 9 0.75 6.21 -22.67
CA ALA A 9 -0.36 7.04 -22.20
C ALA A 9 -0.84 6.72 -20.77
N ASP A 10 -0.46 5.57 -20.19
CA ASP A 10 -0.66 5.32 -18.76
C ASP A 10 0.35 6.11 -17.92
N HIS A 11 -0.07 7.29 -17.46
CA HIS A 11 0.73 8.20 -16.65
C HIS A 11 1.21 7.55 -15.34
N GLU A 12 0.35 6.80 -14.64
CA GLU A 12 0.72 6.15 -13.38
C GLU A 12 1.82 5.11 -13.61
N TRP A 13 1.68 4.27 -14.64
CA TRP A 13 2.69 3.28 -14.98
C TRP A 13 4.02 3.92 -15.40
N ALA A 14 3.96 5.03 -16.15
CA ALA A 14 5.16 5.79 -16.51
C ALA A 14 5.92 6.31 -15.28
N LEU A 15 5.20 6.92 -14.33
CA LEU A 15 5.77 7.47 -13.09
C LEU A 15 6.27 6.37 -12.13
N TYR A 16 5.51 5.27 -12.02
CA TYR A 16 5.92 4.09 -11.27
C TYR A 16 7.21 3.48 -11.82
N ARG A 17 7.28 3.25 -13.14
CA ARG A 17 8.47 2.70 -13.81
C ARG A 17 9.70 3.59 -13.64
N LYS A 18 9.53 4.93 -13.72
CA LYS A 18 10.62 5.88 -13.45
C LYS A 18 11.11 5.80 -12.01
N SER A 19 10.21 5.54 -11.06
CA SER A 19 10.51 5.38 -9.63
C SER A 19 11.06 3.98 -9.28
N LEU A 20 10.82 2.98 -10.11
CA LEU A 20 11.08 1.57 -9.81
C LEU A 20 12.53 1.29 -9.44
N LYS A 21 13.50 1.84 -10.19
CA LYS A 21 14.94 1.65 -9.88
C LYS A 21 15.27 2.08 -8.45
N ARG A 22 14.74 3.23 -8.02
CA ARG A 22 14.95 3.79 -6.69
C ARG A 22 14.28 2.93 -5.62
N MET A 23 13.05 2.50 -5.87
CA MET A 23 12.29 1.62 -4.97
C MET A 23 12.98 0.25 -4.82
N LEU A 24 13.47 -0.35 -5.91
CA LEU A 24 14.20 -1.62 -5.87
C LEU A 24 15.50 -1.48 -5.09
N LEU A 25 16.30 -0.43 -5.34
CA LEU A 25 17.53 -0.18 -4.60
C LEU A 25 17.28 -0.14 -3.09
N VAL A 26 16.29 0.64 -2.66
CA VAL A 26 15.91 0.74 -1.25
C VAL A 26 15.42 -0.60 -0.70
N ASN A 27 14.51 -1.28 -1.38
CA ASN A 27 13.96 -2.53 -0.83
C ASN A 27 14.98 -3.68 -0.81
N VAL A 28 15.94 -3.72 -1.74
CA VAL A 28 17.05 -4.68 -1.70
C VAL A 28 17.99 -4.38 -0.53
N LEU A 29 18.39 -3.11 -0.34
CA LEU A 29 19.21 -2.71 0.80
C LEU A 29 18.50 -2.99 2.14
N HIS A 30 17.21 -2.66 2.22
CA HIS A 30 16.34 -3.01 3.34
C HIS A 30 16.39 -4.50 3.65
N MET A 31 16.11 -5.36 2.68
CA MET A 31 16.08 -6.82 2.87
C MET A 31 17.42 -7.38 3.38
N VAL A 32 18.54 -6.86 2.85
CA VAL A 32 19.89 -7.25 3.30
C VAL A 32 20.12 -6.79 4.75
N LEU A 33 19.85 -5.51 5.06
CA LEU A 33 20.02 -4.95 6.40
C LEU A 33 19.09 -5.61 7.42
N PHE A 34 17.86 -5.93 7.04
CA PHE A 34 16.87 -6.58 7.91
C PHE A 34 17.39 -7.93 8.41
N LYS A 35 18.04 -8.71 7.54
CA LYS A 35 18.68 -9.98 7.92
C LYS A 35 20.00 -9.78 8.67
N LEU A 36 20.86 -8.87 8.23
CA LEU A 36 22.16 -8.65 8.88
C LEU A 36 22.01 -8.05 10.28
N CYS A 37 21.18 -7.03 10.46
CA CYS A 37 20.97 -6.38 11.75
C CYS A 37 20.30 -7.32 12.77
N SER A 38 19.36 -8.16 12.32
CA SER A 38 18.72 -9.14 13.21
C SER A 38 19.70 -10.21 13.70
N GLN A 39 20.67 -10.62 12.87
CA GLN A 39 21.70 -11.59 13.23
C GLN A 39 22.85 -10.99 14.06
N LEU A 40 23.38 -9.84 13.64
CA LEU A 40 24.61 -9.27 14.21
C LEU A 40 24.36 -8.39 15.44
N ALA A 41 23.21 -7.71 15.50
CA ALA A 41 22.90 -6.74 16.56
C ALA A 41 21.44 -6.87 17.03
N PRO A 42 21.01 -8.05 17.52
CA PRO A 42 19.61 -8.36 17.79
C PRO A 42 18.91 -7.33 18.69
N ARG A 43 19.59 -6.88 19.76
CA ARG A 43 19.06 -5.88 20.71
C ARG A 43 18.88 -4.49 20.12
N GLN A 44 19.68 -4.11 19.13
CA GLN A 44 19.68 -2.78 18.51
C GLN A 44 19.01 -2.77 17.14
N SER A 45 18.70 -3.94 16.60
CA SER A 45 18.19 -4.15 15.24
C SER A 45 16.99 -3.26 14.93
N GLN A 46 16.02 -3.15 15.84
CA GLN A 46 14.82 -2.30 15.66
C GLN A 46 15.18 -0.83 15.44
N TYR A 47 16.13 -0.29 16.20
CA TYR A 47 16.56 1.11 16.10
C TYR A 47 17.37 1.36 14.82
N LEU A 48 18.29 0.45 14.48
CA LEU A 48 19.10 0.53 13.26
C LEU A 48 18.21 0.47 12.01
N MET A 49 17.24 -0.46 12.01
CA MET A 49 16.28 -0.59 10.92
C MET A 49 15.38 0.64 10.82
N LEU A 50 14.89 1.18 11.94
CA LEU A 50 14.06 2.38 11.92
C LEU A 50 14.82 3.60 11.38
N LEU A 51 16.08 3.79 11.79
CA LEU A 51 16.93 4.85 11.27
C LEU A 51 17.11 4.72 9.75
N TYR A 52 17.41 3.51 9.29
CA TYR A 52 17.50 3.21 7.87
C TYR A 52 16.17 3.46 7.16
N TRP A 53 15.02 3.07 7.72
CA TRP A 53 13.70 3.27 7.12
C TRP A 53 13.37 4.75 6.96
N ILE A 54 13.64 5.57 7.96
CA ILE A 54 13.47 7.03 7.86
C ILE A 54 14.36 7.59 6.74
N ALA A 55 15.64 7.24 6.72
CA ALA A 55 16.57 7.67 5.66
C ALA A 55 16.14 7.19 4.26
N ALA A 56 15.64 5.96 4.17
CA ALA A 56 15.10 5.37 2.95
C ALA A 56 13.87 6.13 2.46
N GLN A 57 12.94 6.51 3.34
CA GLN A 57 11.80 7.34 2.95
C GLN A 57 12.25 8.72 2.49
N ILE A 58 13.21 9.37 3.16
CA ILE A 58 13.76 10.66 2.72
C ILE A 58 14.35 10.54 1.30
N TYR A 59 15.09 9.46 1.03
CA TYR A 59 15.66 9.20 -0.29
C TYR A 59 14.59 8.90 -1.35
N LEU A 60 13.51 8.20 -1.00
CA LEU A 60 12.41 7.92 -1.92
C LEU A 60 11.53 9.13 -2.16
N THR A 61 11.28 9.98 -1.17
CA THR A 61 10.41 11.14 -1.29
C THR A 61 11.23 12.41 -1.16
N SER A 62 11.18 13.05 0.00
CA SER A 62 11.97 14.22 0.38
C SER A 62 11.98 14.37 1.90
N ALA A 63 12.95 15.13 2.42
CA ALA A 63 13.02 15.41 3.85
C ALA A 63 11.77 16.15 4.36
N GLY A 64 11.27 17.13 3.60
CA GLY A 64 10.04 17.85 3.93
C GLY A 64 8.84 16.91 4.03
N CYS A 65 8.71 15.98 3.08
CA CYS A 65 7.63 14.99 3.08
C CYS A 65 7.64 14.10 4.33
N VAL A 66 8.81 13.55 4.67
CA VAL A 66 8.99 12.72 5.87
C VAL A 66 8.74 13.50 7.16
N MET A 67 9.19 14.75 7.26
CA MET A 67 8.94 15.60 8.42
C MET A 67 7.46 15.89 8.64
N TRP A 68 6.69 16.14 7.57
CA TRP A 68 5.24 16.29 7.65
C TRP A 68 4.56 15.01 8.13
N VAL A 69 4.96 13.84 7.63
CA VAL A 69 4.42 12.55 8.08
C VAL A 69 4.76 12.29 9.55
N ILE A 70 5.98 12.58 9.99
CA ILE A 70 6.38 12.49 11.41
C ILE A 70 5.51 13.41 12.26
N GLY A 71 5.37 14.68 11.86
CA GLY A 71 4.55 15.66 12.58
C GLY A 71 3.10 15.19 12.71
N LEU A 72 2.49 14.74 11.61
CA LEU A 72 1.14 14.20 11.61
C LEU A 72 1.01 12.96 12.51
N ALA A 73 1.96 12.03 12.41
CA ALA A 73 1.96 10.79 13.21
C ALA A 73 2.05 11.08 14.71
N ILE A 74 2.90 12.04 15.12
CA ILE A 74 3.06 12.46 16.52
C ILE A 74 1.81 13.19 17.01
N ILE A 75 1.33 14.20 16.27
CA ILE A 75 0.17 15.00 16.67
C ILE A 75 -1.05 14.10 16.86
N LEU A 76 -1.35 13.23 15.90
CA LEU A 76 -2.50 12.34 15.99
C LEU A 76 -2.30 11.20 16.99
N GLY A 77 -1.07 10.69 17.13
CA GLY A 77 -0.71 9.70 18.14
C GLY A 77 -0.88 10.22 19.58
N VAL A 78 -0.54 11.48 19.84
CA VAL A 78 -0.79 12.15 21.12
C VAL A 78 -2.29 12.42 21.30
N LEU A 79 -2.95 12.94 20.27
CA LEU A 79 -4.36 13.32 20.37
C LEU A 79 -5.28 12.12 20.63
N VAL A 80 -4.98 10.95 20.04
CA VAL A 80 -5.77 9.73 20.28
C VAL A 80 -5.65 9.22 21.69
N HIS A 81 -4.52 9.45 22.37
CA HIS A 81 -4.36 9.07 23.76
C HIS A 81 -5.51 9.63 24.63
N TRP A 82 -5.88 10.88 24.38
CA TRP A 82 -6.91 11.62 25.13
C TRP A 82 -8.34 11.41 24.57
N LEU A 83 -8.54 11.55 23.25
CA LEU A 83 -9.89 11.58 22.67
C LEU A 83 -10.52 10.20 22.47
N ARG A 84 -9.72 9.18 22.11
CA ARG A 84 -10.16 7.78 21.87
C ARG A 84 -11.47 7.64 21.08
N ASN A 85 -11.67 8.49 20.06
CA ASN A 85 -12.88 8.58 19.24
C ASN A 85 -12.56 8.31 17.76
N GLU A 86 -13.07 7.22 17.20
CA GLU A 86 -12.79 6.81 15.82
C GLU A 86 -13.29 7.82 14.77
N LEU A 87 -14.49 8.37 14.94
CA LEU A 87 -15.11 9.29 13.98
C LEU A 87 -14.29 10.58 13.88
N PHE A 88 -13.79 11.08 15.02
CA PHE A 88 -12.93 12.26 15.05
C PHE A 88 -11.68 12.07 14.18
N PHE A 89 -10.98 10.95 14.31
CA PHE A 89 -9.77 10.67 13.52
C PHE A 89 -10.08 10.42 12.04
N TRP A 90 -11.22 9.79 11.73
CA TRP A 90 -11.70 9.67 10.36
C TRP A 90 -11.90 11.03 9.70
N CYS A 91 -12.63 11.94 10.35
CA CYS A 91 -12.86 13.29 9.83
C CYS A 91 -11.55 14.03 9.59
N LEU A 92 -10.61 13.98 10.56
CA LEU A 92 -9.34 14.67 10.45
C LEU A 92 -8.50 14.13 9.28
N ILE A 93 -8.39 12.80 9.14
CA ILE A 93 -7.62 12.19 8.06
C ILE A 93 -8.26 12.43 6.70
N VAL A 94 -9.59 12.39 6.58
CA VAL A 94 -10.29 12.73 5.32
C VAL A 94 -10.03 14.19 4.95
N ILE A 95 -10.13 15.12 5.91
CA ILE A 95 -9.82 16.54 5.68
C ILE A 95 -8.36 16.70 5.22
N PHE A 96 -7.42 16.02 5.89
CA PHE A 96 -6.01 16.02 5.49
C PHE A 96 -5.84 15.53 4.05
N MET A 97 -6.43 14.39 3.67
CA MET A 97 -6.33 13.85 2.30
C MET A 97 -6.88 14.80 1.24
N LEU A 98 -8.01 15.47 1.54
CA LEU A 98 -8.61 16.43 0.62
C LEU A 98 -7.82 17.73 0.46
N LYS A 99 -7.02 18.09 1.47
CA LYS A 99 -6.27 19.35 1.53
C LYS A 99 -4.77 19.18 1.37
N VAL A 100 -4.24 17.96 1.31
CA VAL A 100 -2.79 17.71 1.33
C VAL A 100 -2.08 18.47 0.23
N THR A 101 -2.62 18.50 -1.00
CA THR A 101 -2.07 19.23 -2.15
C THR A 101 -2.03 20.75 -1.97
N SER A 102 -2.81 21.29 -1.05
CA SER A 102 -2.84 22.73 -0.72
C SER A 102 -2.02 23.10 0.52
N VAL A 103 -1.70 22.13 1.38
CA VAL A 103 -1.07 22.36 2.70
C VAL A 103 0.36 21.85 2.76
N ALA A 104 0.63 20.70 2.15
CA ALA A 104 1.96 20.11 2.11
C ALA A 104 2.73 20.63 0.89
N HIS A 105 4.05 20.80 1.06
CA HIS A 105 4.94 21.10 -0.05
C HIS A 105 5.22 19.82 -0.83
N PHE A 106 4.97 19.87 -2.14
CA PHE A 106 5.34 18.80 -3.06
C PHE A 106 6.49 19.24 -3.94
N SER A 107 7.34 18.28 -4.29
CA SER A 107 8.38 18.43 -5.29
C SER A 107 7.78 18.76 -6.66
N GLU A 108 8.41 19.67 -7.40
CA GLU A 108 7.95 20.09 -8.74
C GLU A 108 8.11 19.00 -9.80
N THR A 109 9.06 18.09 -9.62
CA THR A 109 9.29 16.98 -10.56
C THR A 109 8.19 15.92 -10.44
N GLU A 110 7.55 15.57 -11.55
CA GLU A 110 6.36 14.69 -11.57
C GLU A 110 6.58 13.33 -10.88
N ASP A 111 7.76 12.72 -11.02
CA ASP A 111 8.03 11.44 -10.38
C ASP A 111 8.28 11.54 -8.88
N ALA A 112 8.86 12.65 -8.41
CA ALA A 112 8.97 12.90 -6.98
C ALA A 112 7.60 13.24 -6.38
N TYR A 113 6.81 14.07 -7.06
CA TYR A 113 5.43 14.35 -6.71
C TYR A 113 4.62 13.05 -6.55
N TYR A 114 4.71 12.14 -7.52
CA TYR A 114 4.02 10.85 -7.47
C TYR A 114 4.38 10.04 -6.23
N ARG A 115 5.68 9.96 -5.90
CA ARG A 115 6.14 9.23 -4.70
C ARG A 115 5.67 9.92 -3.42
N GLU A 116 5.79 11.23 -3.32
CA GLU A 116 5.33 12.01 -2.16
C GLU A 116 3.83 11.89 -1.96
N PHE A 117 3.03 12.00 -3.03
CA PHE A 117 1.57 11.87 -2.97
C PHE A 117 1.15 10.50 -2.45
N ASN A 118 1.72 9.41 -3.00
CA ASN A 118 1.45 8.07 -2.51
C ASN A 118 1.93 7.93 -1.05
N TYR A 119 3.13 8.40 -0.73
CA TYR A 119 3.63 8.31 0.64
C TYR A 119 2.74 9.04 1.65
N TYR A 120 2.26 10.24 1.34
CA TYR A 120 1.29 10.95 2.18
C TYR A 120 -0.01 10.17 2.35
N LEU A 121 -0.60 9.68 1.25
CA LEU A 121 -1.85 8.94 1.24
C LEU A 121 -1.76 7.66 2.09
N TYR A 122 -0.75 6.81 1.84
CA TYR A 122 -0.64 5.56 2.55
C TYR A 122 -0.14 5.73 3.99
N SER A 123 0.70 6.74 4.26
CA SER A 123 1.08 7.07 5.64
C SER A 123 -0.09 7.57 6.48
N ALA A 124 -0.96 8.43 5.93
CA ALA A 124 -2.12 8.89 6.69
C ALA A 124 -3.19 7.79 6.87
N VAL A 125 -3.33 6.84 5.93
CA VAL A 125 -4.11 5.60 6.18
C VAL A 125 -3.50 4.78 7.32
N LYS A 126 -2.17 4.63 7.39
CA LYS A 126 -1.51 3.93 8.51
C LYS A 126 -1.74 4.65 9.84
N ILE A 127 -1.53 5.97 9.89
CA ILE A 127 -1.76 6.78 11.08
C ILE A 127 -3.21 6.64 11.56
N LEU A 128 -4.17 6.70 10.65
CA LEU A 128 -5.59 6.46 10.95
C LEU A 128 -5.82 5.08 11.58
N ASN A 129 -5.24 4.02 10.99
CA ASN A 129 -5.36 2.66 11.52
C ASN A 129 -4.85 2.56 12.96
N PHE A 130 -3.72 3.21 13.27
CA PHE A 130 -3.19 3.24 14.63
C PHE A 130 -4.10 4.02 15.59
N CYS A 131 -4.63 5.18 15.17
CA CYS A 131 -5.58 5.94 15.97
C CYS A 131 -6.88 5.15 16.25
N ILE A 132 -7.40 4.43 15.26
CA ILE A 132 -8.56 3.57 15.45
C ILE A 132 -8.22 2.41 16.39
N TYR A 133 -7.07 1.77 16.22
CA TYR A 133 -6.61 0.70 17.12
C TYR A 133 -6.59 1.16 18.58
N LEU A 134 -6.00 2.31 18.88
CA LEU A 134 -6.00 2.86 20.25
C LEU A 134 -7.41 3.25 20.71
N SER A 135 -8.26 3.79 19.84
CA SER A 135 -9.64 4.13 20.20
C SER A 135 -10.47 2.91 20.61
N ARG A 136 -10.23 1.76 19.98
CA ARG A 136 -10.87 0.47 20.30
C ARG A 136 -10.25 -0.22 21.52
N ASN A 137 -8.94 -0.07 21.71
CA ASN A 137 -8.20 -0.67 22.82
C ASN A 137 -7.94 0.38 23.92
N ARG A 138 -9.00 0.85 24.57
CA ARG A 138 -8.92 1.96 25.56
C ARG A 138 -8.02 1.67 26.75
N LEU A 139 -7.92 0.39 27.16
CA LEU A 139 -7.06 -0.05 28.26
C LEU A 139 -5.60 -0.22 27.85
N ARG A 140 -5.28 -0.15 26.55
CA ARG A 140 -3.90 -0.28 26.08
C ARG A 140 -3.12 0.98 26.46
N ALA A 141 -2.15 0.80 27.35
CA ALA A 141 -1.19 1.83 27.71
C ALA A 141 -0.30 2.18 26.51
N VAL A 142 0.06 3.46 26.42
CA VAL A 142 1.02 3.95 25.43
C VAL A 142 2.40 3.87 26.06
N ASP A 143 3.10 2.78 25.79
CA ASP A 143 4.44 2.50 26.29
C ASP A 143 5.50 2.63 25.16
N ALA A 144 6.79 2.61 25.55
CA ALA A 144 7.89 2.75 24.59
C ALA A 144 7.88 1.64 23.50
N PRO A 145 7.58 0.36 23.80
CA PRO A 145 7.42 -0.67 22.77
C PRO A 145 6.32 -0.36 21.75
N LEU A 146 5.16 0.13 22.19
CA LEU A 146 4.08 0.48 21.28
C LEU A 146 4.44 1.67 20.39
N ILE A 147 5.12 2.68 20.94
CA ILE A 147 5.62 3.84 20.16
C ILE A 147 6.63 3.37 19.11
N MET A 148 7.56 2.49 19.49
CA MET A 148 8.50 1.87 18.55
C MET A 148 7.76 1.12 17.44
N ARG A 149 6.78 0.28 17.80
CA ARG A 149 5.99 -0.48 16.82
C ARG A 149 5.20 0.44 15.89
N TYR A 150 4.65 1.53 16.41
CA TYR A 150 3.95 2.53 15.60
C TYR A 150 4.90 3.21 14.60
N ALA A 151 6.10 3.61 15.03
CA ALA A 151 7.11 4.16 14.14
C ALA A 151 7.51 3.15 13.06
N GLN A 152 7.76 1.90 13.45
CA GLN A 152 8.04 0.81 12.50
C GLN A 152 6.92 0.66 11.46
N TYR A 153 5.66 0.65 11.90
CA TYR A 153 4.50 0.51 11.03
C TYR A 153 4.42 1.64 9.99
N VAL A 154 4.63 2.89 10.41
CA VAL A 154 4.65 4.06 9.52
C VAL A 154 5.76 3.94 8.48
N PHE A 155 7.00 3.65 8.90
CA PHE A 155 8.18 3.75 8.04
C PHE A 155 8.57 2.49 7.27
N TYR A 156 7.98 1.32 7.60
CA TYR A 156 8.32 0.03 6.99
C TYR A 156 8.26 0.08 5.45
N PRO A 157 9.41 0.03 4.73
CA PRO A 157 9.49 0.38 3.31
C PRO A 157 8.58 -0.43 2.37
N PRO A 158 8.46 -1.77 2.53
CA PRO A 158 7.58 -2.54 1.66
C PRO A 158 6.11 -2.11 1.71
N TYR A 159 5.64 -1.50 2.81
CA TYR A 159 4.25 -1.05 2.96
C TYR A 159 4.09 0.47 2.83
N SER A 160 5.09 1.22 2.38
CA SER A 160 5.07 2.69 2.45
C SER A 160 4.23 3.39 1.37
N PHE A 161 3.98 2.75 0.22
CA PHE A 161 3.44 3.47 -0.95
C PHE A 161 2.15 2.90 -1.55
N ILE A 162 1.76 1.65 -1.26
CA ILE A 162 0.62 1.06 -1.95
C ILE A 162 -0.12 -0.03 -1.17
N LEU A 163 0.57 -0.77 -0.31
CA LEU A 163 -0.04 -1.88 0.42
C LEU A 163 -0.69 -1.37 1.71
N ILE A 164 -1.97 -1.68 1.88
CA ILE A 164 -2.71 -1.40 3.11
C ILE A 164 -2.73 -2.66 3.96
N VAL A 165 -2.15 -2.56 5.16
CA VAL A 165 -2.15 -3.61 6.19
C VAL A 165 -2.63 -2.96 7.48
N LEU A 166 -3.53 -3.61 8.22
CA LEU A 166 -4.02 -3.05 9.48
C LEU A 166 -2.92 -3.05 10.55
N PHE A 167 -3.00 -2.14 11.52
CA PHE A 167 -2.00 -2.07 12.59
C PHE A 167 -1.91 -3.37 13.39
N ASP A 168 -3.05 -3.97 13.75
CA ASP A 168 -3.10 -5.26 14.46
C ASP A 168 -2.38 -6.38 13.68
N ASP A 169 -2.61 -6.45 12.37
CA ASP A 169 -1.98 -7.44 11.50
C ASP A 169 -0.48 -7.20 11.38
N PHE A 170 -0.05 -5.93 11.24
CA PHE A 170 1.36 -5.57 11.20
C PHE A 170 2.09 -5.88 12.51
N ASP A 171 1.53 -5.47 13.65
CA ASP A 171 2.13 -5.70 14.97
C ASP A 171 2.30 -7.19 15.26
N LYS A 172 1.26 -7.98 14.96
CA LYS A 172 1.31 -9.44 15.08
C LYS A 172 2.39 -10.03 14.18
N GLN A 173 2.41 -9.69 12.90
CA GLN A 173 3.39 -10.23 11.94
C GLN A 173 4.81 -9.85 12.33
N MET A 174 5.06 -8.58 12.66
CA MET A 174 6.41 -8.11 13.02
C MET A 174 6.90 -8.74 14.32
N SER A 175 6.01 -8.90 15.31
CA SER A 175 6.35 -9.58 16.56
C SER A 175 6.76 -11.04 16.35
N GLU A 176 6.08 -11.76 15.45
CA GLU A 176 6.45 -13.13 15.08
C GLU A 176 7.79 -13.18 14.33
N VAL A 177 8.04 -12.24 13.41
CA VAL A 177 9.31 -12.14 12.69
C VAL A 177 10.47 -11.88 13.64
N GLU A 178 10.30 -10.94 14.58
CA GLU A 178 11.30 -10.64 15.60
C GLU A 178 11.54 -11.88 16.50
N GLN A 179 10.49 -12.55 16.97
CA GLN A 179 10.63 -13.75 17.81
C GLN A 179 11.31 -14.92 17.08
N THR A 180 11.00 -15.15 15.81
CA THR A 180 11.60 -16.23 15.01
C THR A 180 13.08 -15.96 14.72
N ASN A 181 13.43 -14.72 14.38
CA ASN A 181 14.83 -14.29 14.21
C ASN A 181 15.66 -14.42 15.51
N PHE A 182 15.03 -14.35 16.68
CA PHE A 182 15.72 -14.42 17.98
C PHE A 182 15.73 -15.79 18.67
N GLY A 183 15.07 -16.83 18.14
CA GLY A 183 15.10 -18.12 18.86
C GLY A 183 14.32 -19.31 18.34
N ARG A 184 13.70 -19.28 17.14
CA ARG A 184 13.01 -20.47 16.61
C ARG A 184 13.11 -20.52 15.10
N GLY A 185 13.79 -21.55 14.59
CA GLY A 185 13.95 -21.82 13.16
C GLY A 185 12.60 -21.98 12.48
N SER A 186 12.07 -20.88 11.94
CA SER A 186 11.03 -20.94 10.92
C SER A 186 11.71 -21.39 9.64
N PHE A 187 11.28 -22.51 9.07
CA PHE A 187 11.71 -22.92 7.74
C PHE A 187 11.10 -21.94 6.73
N THR A 188 11.86 -20.90 6.38
CA THR A 188 11.49 -20.03 5.27
C THR A 188 11.51 -20.85 3.99
N ASP A 189 10.35 -21.02 3.35
CA ASP A 189 10.25 -21.70 2.07
C ASP A 189 10.81 -20.82 0.94
N TYR A 190 12.14 -20.86 0.80
CA TYR A 190 12.86 -20.13 -0.24
C TYR A 190 12.40 -20.53 -1.65
N GLY A 191 11.93 -21.77 -1.84
CA GLY A 191 11.41 -22.25 -3.11
C GLY A 191 10.19 -21.46 -3.57
N SER A 192 9.21 -21.29 -2.69
CA SER A 192 8.02 -20.49 -3.03
C SER A 192 8.32 -18.99 -3.16
N ILE A 193 9.25 -18.44 -2.36
CA ILE A 193 9.68 -17.04 -2.48
C ILE A 193 10.34 -16.78 -3.85
N ILE A 194 11.27 -17.65 -4.27
CA ILE A 194 11.92 -17.53 -5.59
C ILE A 194 10.91 -17.73 -6.71
N ALA A 195 10.02 -18.71 -6.61
CA ALA A 195 8.97 -18.93 -7.61
C ALA A 195 8.05 -17.69 -7.77
N ARG A 196 7.72 -17.02 -6.66
CA ARG A 196 6.96 -15.76 -6.69
C ARG A 196 7.76 -14.62 -7.33
N LEU A 197 9.07 -14.51 -7.06
CA LEU A 197 9.94 -13.52 -7.72
C LEU A 197 9.94 -13.71 -9.23
N LEU A 198 10.22 -14.94 -9.68
CA LEU A 198 10.26 -15.30 -11.09
C LEU A 198 8.92 -15.00 -11.78
N ARG A 199 7.81 -15.27 -11.09
CA ARG A 199 6.47 -14.92 -11.59
C ARG A 199 6.29 -13.41 -11.75
N VAL A 200 6.72 -12.59 -10.78
CA VAL A 200 6.63 -11.12 -10.88
C VAL A 200 7.49 -10.60 -12.03
N VAL A 201 8.73 -11.10 -12.18
CA VAL A 201 9.63 -10.73 -13.27
C VAL A 201 9.05 -11.14 -14.63
N LEU A 202 8.51 -12.36 -14.75
CA LEU A 202 7.86 -12.84 -15.96
C LEU A 202 6.70 -11.93 -16.36
N TRP A 203 5.82 -11.59 -15.41
CA TRP A 203 4.69 -10.70 -15.69
C TRP A 203 5.12 -9.26 -15.98
N PHE A 204 6.22 -8.78 -15.41
CA PHE A 204 6.78 -7.49 -15.74
C PHE A 204 7.21 -7.43 -17.21
N VAL A 205 8.00 -8.43 -17.65
CA VAL A 205 8.44 -8.55 -19.05
C VAL A 205 7.25 -8.72 -19.99
N ALA A 206 6.28 -9.57 -19.64
CA ALA A 206 5.08 -9.76 -20.43
C ALA A 206 4.25 -8.48 -20.55
N PHE A 207 4.12 -7.71 -19.46
CA PHE A 207 3.40 -6.44 -19.48
C PHE A 207 4.09 -5.39 -20.35
N GLU A 208 5.42 -5.22 -20.20
CA GLU A 208 6.17 -4.30 -21.07
C GLU A 208 6.07 -4.71 -22.54
N ALA A 209 6.18 -6.00 -22.86
CA ALA A 209 6.02 -6.51 -24.23
C ALA A 209 4.62 -6.22 -24.79
N LEU A 210 3.57 -6.43 -24.01
CA LEU A 210 2.19 -6.14 -24.41
C LEU A 210 1.99 -4.65 -24.74
N LEU A 211 2.63 -3.74 -24.00
CA LEU A 211 2.53 -2.30 -24.27
C LEU A 211 3.18 -1.89 -25.61
N HIS A 212 3.98 -2.74 -26.26
CA HIS A 212 4.46 -2.49 -27.63
C HIS A 212 3.49 -2.96 -28.72
N SER A 213 2.45 -3.71 -28.35
CA SER A 213 1.48 -4.28 -29.30
C SER A 213 0.04 -3.83 -29.05
N VAL A 214 -0.30 -3.44 -27.83
CA VAL A 214 -1.66 -3.11 -27.40
C VAL A 214 -1.71 -1.65 -26.94
N TYR A 215 -2.23 -0.77 -27.81
CA TYR A 215 -2.23 0.70 -27.64
C TYR A 215 -3.53 1.26 -27.04
N ILE A 216 -4.11 0.51 -26.10
CA ILE A 216 -5.43 0.83 -25.54
C ILE A 216 -5.39 2.10 -24.70
N HIS A 217 -4.32 2.38 -23.94
CA HIS A 217 -4.26 3.60 -23.15
C HIS A 217 -4.15 4.83 -24.08
N SER A 218 -3.34 4.73 -25.13
CA SER A 218 -3.25 5.79 -26.15
C SER A 218 -4.58 6.04 -26.84
N LEU A 219 -5.39 5.00 -27.08
CA LEU A 219 -6.74 5.14 -27.61
C LEU A 219 -7.64 6.00 -26.71
N PHE A 220 -7.54 5.86 -25.38
CA PHE A 220 -8.27 6.70 -24.42
C PHE A 220 -7.76 8.15 -24.34
N SER A 221 -6.55 8.43 -24.82
CA SER A 221 -6.02 9.80 -24.90
C SER A 221 -6.46 10.57 -26.14
N VAL A 222 -7.15 9.91 -27.08
CA VAL A 222 -7.75 10.53 -28.27
C VAL A 222 -9.12 11.13 -27.92
N SER A 223 -9.72 11.85 -28.86
CA SER A 223 -11.08 12.40 -28.73
C SER A 223 -12.10 11.32 -28.35
N PRO A 224 -12.96 11.57 -27.34
CA PRO A 224 -14.08 10.69 -26.99
C PRO A 224 -15.03 10.40 -28.16
N ALA A 225 -15.08 11.26 -29.18
CA ALA A 225 -15.90 11.06 -30.38
C ALA A 225 -15.50 9.82 -31.19
N LEU A 226 -14.27 9.32 -31.03
CA LEU A 226 -13.85 8.06 -31.66
C LEU A 226 -14.67 6.88 -31.16
N PHE A 227 -15.07 6.87 -29.88
CA PHE A 227 -15.81 5.75 -29.33
C PHE A 227 -17.24 5.65 -29.87
N SER A 228 -17.83 6.73 -30.38
CA SER A 228 -19.13 6.68 -31.04
C SER A 228 -19.09 6.12 -32.46
N THR A 229 -17.90 5.93 -33.04
CA THR A 229 -17.76 5.28 -34.36
C THR A 229 -17.53 3.78 -34.27
N LEU A 230 -17.25 3.25 -33.06
CA LEU A 230 -16.98 1.84 -32.83
C LEU A 230 -18.28 1.04 -32.69
N SER A 231 -18.28 -0.18 -33.20
CA SER A 231 -19.33 -1.16 -32.92
C SER A 231 -19.36 -1.56 -31.45
N GLU A 232 -20.47 -2.14 -31.00
CA GLU A 232 -20.61 -2.66 -29.63
C GLU A 232 -19.54 -3.70 -29.29
N TYR A 233 -19.15 -4.54 -30.26
CA TYR A 233 -18.11 -5.54 -30.10
C TYR A 233 -16.72 -4.91 -29.90
N GLU A 234 -16.40 -3.87 -30.67
CA GLU A 234 -15.14 -3.13 -30.53
C GLU A 234 -15.09 -2.41 -29.18
N LEU A 235 -16.18 -1.77 -28.77
CA LEU A 235 -16.29 -1.13 -27.46
C LEU A 235 -16.08 -2.13 -26.31
N ALA A 236 -16.75 -3.29 -26.38
CA ALA A 236 -16.58 -4.35 -25.39
C ALA A 236 -15.13 -4.86 -25.36
N SER A 237 -14.50 -5.03 -26.52
CA SER A 237 -13.10 -5.46 -26.65
C SER A 237 -12.13 -4.45 -26.04
N VAL A 238 -12.32 -3.16 -26.33
CA VAL A 238 -11.51 -2.06 -25.78
C VAL A 238 -11.67 -1.99 -24.26
N ALA A 239 -12.91 -2.04 -23.76
CA ALA A 239 -13.18 -2.04 -22.32
C ALA A 239 -12.51 -3.23 -21.60
N TYR A 240 -12.61 -4.43 -22.20
CA TYR A 240 -11.98 -5.64 -21.65
C TYR A 240 -10.45 -5.54 -21.63
N LEU A 241 -9.83 -5.11 -22.73
CA LEU A 241 -8.37 -4.94 -22.80
C LEU A 241 -7.87 -3.85 -21.85
N ASN A 242 -8.63 -2.76 -21.69
CA ASN A 242 -8.31 -1.73 -20.71
C ASN A 242 -8.30 -2.29 -19.28
N GLY A 243 -9.34 -3.03 -18.92
CA GLY A 243 -9.40 -3.74 -17.64
C GLY A 243 -8.24 -4.72 -17.47
N LYS A 244 -7.79 -5.38 -18.56
CA LYS A 244 -6.65 -6.30 -18.53
C LYS A 244 -5.34 -5.61 -18.25
N LEU A 245 -5.06 -4.51 -18.93
CA LEU A 245 -3.86 -3.72 -18.71
C LEU A 245 -3.85 -3.14 -17.28
N PHE A 246 -5.00 -2.65 -16.81
CA PHE A 246 -5.17 -2.19 -15.43
C PHE A 246 -4.86 -3.30 -14.42
N TYR A 247 -5.40 -4.51 -14.62
CA TYR A 247 -5.08 -5.67 -13.78
C TYR A 247 -3.59 -6.01 -13.79
N MET A 248 -2.95 -6.07 -14.95
CA MET A 248 -1.53 -6.41 -15.06
C MET A 248 -0.63 -5.36 -14.41
N LYS A 249 -0.98 -4.08 -14.54
CA LYS A 249 -0.31 -2.98 -13.83
C LYS A 249 -0.34 -3.23 -12.31
N TYR A 250 -1.51 -3.45 -11.72
CA TYR A 250 -1.63 -3.62 -10.27
C TYR A 250 -1.09 -4.97 -9.76
N LEU A 251 -1.04 -6.00 -10.62
CA LEU A 251 -0.32 -7.23 -10.33
C LEU A 251 1.17 -6.94 -10.02
N LEU A 252 1.77 -5.97 -10.72
CA LEU A 252 3.18 -5.58 -10.55
C LEU A 252 3.35 -4.54 -9.43
N ILE A 253 2.52 -3.49 -9.42
CA ILE A 253 2.59 -2.42 -8.41
C ILE A 253 2.40 -3.00 -6.99
N PHE A 254 1.47 -3.95 -6.79
CA PHE A 254 1.33 -4.64 -5.51
C PHE A 254 2.35 -5.77 -5.34
N GLY A 255 2.67 -6.49 -6.42
CA GLY A 255 3.48 -7.71 -6.37
C GLY A 255 4.93 -7.47 -5.90
N ILE A 256 5.56 -6.39 -6.37
CA ILE A 256 6.95 -6.07 -6.03
C ILE A 256 7.13 -5.79 -4.52
N PRO A 257 6.41 -4.84 -3.90
CA PRO A 257 6.52 -4.61 -2.46
C PRO A 257 6.06 -5.83 -1.63
N SER A 258 5.02 -6.55 -2.07
CA SER A 258 4.59 -7.78 -1.40
C SER A 258 5.70 -8.84 -1.40
N TRP A 259 6.49 -8.96 -2.46
CA TRP A 259 7.58 -9.91 -2.49
C TRP A 259 8.66 -9.59 -1.45
N PHE A 260 9.04 -8.32 -1.30
CA PHE A 260 10.01 -7.90 -0.27
C PHE A 260 9.48 -8.15 1.15
N ALA A 261 8.22 -7.80 1.40
CA ALA A 261 7.60 -8.09 2.69
C ALA A 261 7.57 -9.60 3.00
N LEU A 262 7.28 -10.43 1.99
CA LEU A 262 7.33 -11.88 2.13
C LEU A 262 8.75 -12.39 2.42
N ALA A 263 9.77 -11.80 1.79
CA ALA A 263 11.18 -12.14 2.02
C ALA A 263 11.66 -11.82 3.44
N ASP A 264 11.02 -10.83 4.10
CA ASP A 264 11.23 -10.48 5.50
C ASP A 264 10.45 -11.39 6.47
N GLY A 265 9.62 -12.31 5.97
CA GLY A 265 8.76 -13.18 6.76
C GLY A 265 7.38 -12.59 7.10
N MET A 266 7.07 -11.41 6.58
CA MET A 266 5.75 -10.80 6.74
C MET A 266 4.71 -11.48 5.83
N ARG A 267 3.42 -11.20 6.09
CA ARG A 267 2.28 -11.76 5.35
C ARG A 267 1.51 -10.63 4.65
N PRO A 268 2.01 -10.13 3.50
CA PRO A 268 1.34 -9.07 2.75
C PRO A 268 -0.01 -9.56 2.19
N PRO A 269 -0.96 -8.65 1.91
CA PRO A 269 -2.19 -8.99 1.23
C PRO A 269 -1.91 -9.67 -0.12
N GLU A 270 -2.69 -10.70 -0.46
CA GLU A 270 -2.56 -11.33 -1.78
C GLU A 270 -2.92 -10.33 -2.89
N GLY A 271 -2.17 -10.40 -4.00
CA GLY A 271 -2.44 -9.60 -5.19
C GLY A 271 -3.77 -9.95 -5.89
N PRO A 272 -4.13 -9.18 -6.93
CA PRO A 272 -5.39 -9.31 -7.62
C PRO A 272 -5.51 -10.69 -8.29
N ILE A 273 -6.72 -11.24 -8.33
CA ILE A 273 -7.01 -12.39 -9.20
C ILE A 273 -7.30 -11.92 -10.62
N CYS A 274 -6.99 -12.76 -11.61
CA CYS A 274 -7.23 -12.47 -13.02
C CYS A 274 -8.69 -12.06 -13.27
N ILE A 275 -8.90 -10.85 -13.79
CA ILE A 275 -10.23 -10.27 -13.98
C ILE A 275 -11.15 -11.08 -14.91
N SER A 276 -10.59 -11.89 -15.83
CA SER A 276 -11.40 -12.78 -16.69
C SER A 276 -12.03 -13.95 -15.95
N ARG A 277 -11.54 -14.26 -14.73
CA ARG A 277 -12.07 -15.34 -13.91
C ARG A 277 -13.11 -14.85 -12.91
N ILE A 278 -13.45 -13.56 -12.96
CA ILE A 278 -14.37 -12.92 -12.03
C ILE A 278 -15.76 -12.91 -12.66
N SER A 279 -16.69 -13.63 -12.04
CA SER A 279 -18.09 -13.73 -12.47
C SER A 279 -19.04 -12.78 -11.74
N SER A 280 -18.58 -12.07 -10.70
CA SER A 280 -19.39 -11.11 -9.95
C SER A 280 -18.58 -9.93 -9.43
N TYR A 281 -19.20 -8.74 -9.39
CA TYR A 281 -18.58 -7.55 -8.82
C TYR A 281 -18.27 -7.69 -7.33
N SER A 282 -19.09 -8.44 -6.57
CA SER A 282 -18.80 -8.71 -5.16
C SER A 282 -17.49 -9.47 -4.98
N ARG A 283 -17.18 -10.41 -5.89
CA ARG A 283 -15.89 -11.10 -5.92
C ARG A 283 -14.78 -10.16 -6.37
N MET A 284 -15.01 -9.32 -7.37
CA MET A 284 -14.05 -8.30 -7.82
C MET A 284 -13.57 -7.42 -6.66
N TRP A 285 -14.51 -6.79 -5.94
CA TRP A 285 -14.23 -5.92 -4.80
C TRP A 285 -13.43 -6.60 -3.69
N ARG A 286 -13.66 -7.88 -3.44
CA ARG A 286 -12.96 -8.64 -2.38
C ARG A 286 -11.56 -9.10 -2.77
N THR A 287 -11.25 -9.16 -4.06
CA THR A 287 -10.08 -9.88 -4.57
C THR A 287 -9.15 -9.07 -5.44
N PHE A 288 -9.52 -7.85 -5.83
CA PHE A 288 -8.65 -6.95 -6.58
C PHE A 288 -7.60 -6.29 -5.67
N ASP A 289 -8.06 -5.43 -4.74
CA ASP A 289 -7.23 -4.87 -3.68
C ASP A 289 -7.74 -5.38 -2.33
N ARG A 290 -7.07 -6.40 -1.82
CA ARG A 290 -7.46 -7.06 -0.57
C ARG A 290 -7.13 -6.21 0.66
N GLY A 291 -6.08 -5.39 0.58
CA GLY A 291 -5.69 -4.49 1.67
C GLY A 291 -6.77 -3.42 1.87
N LEU A 292 -7.16 -2.75 0.77
CA LEU A 292 -8.25 -1.78 0.79
C LEU A 292 -9.58 -2.42 1.19
N TYR A 293 -9.92 -3.58 0.63
CA TYR A 293 -11.15 -4.30 1.00
C TYR A 293 -11.20 -4.59 2.50
N GLN A 294 -10.11 -5.13 3.07
CA GLN A 294 -10.04 -5.47 4.49
C GLN A 294 -10.12 -4.21 5.36
N PHE A 295 -9.44 -3.13 4.95
CA PHE A 295 -9.53 -1.83 5.59
C PHE A 295 -10.96 -1.30 5.62
N LEU A 296 -11.64 -1.22 4.47
CA LEU A 296 -13.03 -0.74 4.40
C LEU A 296 -13.97 -1.64 5.21
N LYS A 297 -13.83 -2.96 5.10
CA LYS A 297 -14.64 -3.92 5.84
C LYS A 297 -14.51 -3.71 7.36
N VAL A 298 -13.29 -3.70 7.87
CA VAL A 298 -13.02 -3.67 9.32
C VAL A 298 -13.18 -2.27 9.90
N GLN A 299 -12.76 -1.23 9.17
CA GLN A 299 -12.73 0.14 9.69
C GLN A 299 -14.01 0.93 9.40
N VAL A 300 -14.82 0.54 8.41
CA VAL A 300 -16.04 1.27 8.01
C VAL A 300 -17.28 0.39 8.11
N CYS A 301 -17.36 -0.69 7.33
CA CYS A 301 -18.60 -1.45 7.17
C CYS A 301 -19.04 -2.15 8.46
N VAL A 302 -18.12 -2.82 9.17
CA VAL A 302 -18.43 -3.53 10.41
C VAL A 302 -18.85 -2.57 11.53
N PRO A 303 -18.12 -1.48 11.83
CA PRO A 303 -18.56 -0.47 12.80
C PRO A 303 -19.92 0.12 12.48
N PHE A 304 -20.15 0.49 11.21
CA PHE A 304 -21.43 1.06 10.76
C PHE A 304 -22.58 0.06 10.94
N SER A 305 -22.38 -1.21 10.57
CA SER A 305 -23.39 -2.26 10.75
C SER A 305 -23.74 -2.46 12.23
N LYS A 306 -22.76 -2.43 13.14
CA LYS A 306 -23.01 -2.52 14.59
C LYS A 306 -23.84 -1.36 15.11
N LEU A 307 -23.54 -0.13 14.65
CA LEU A 307 -24.31 1.07 15.01
C LEU A 307 -25.76 0.97 14.51
N LEU A 308 -25.97 0.52 13.27
CA LEU A 308 -27.30 0.36 12.70
C LEU A 308 -28.13 -0.67 13.47
N VAL A 309 -27.56 -1.83 13.81
CA VAL A 309 -28.24 -2.85 14.60
C VAL A 309 -28.60 -2.32 15.99
N ALA A 310 -27.68 -1.62 16.66
CA ALA A 310 -27.95 -1.04 17.97
C ALA A 310 -29.07 0.02 17.94
N TYR A 311 -29.13 0.82 16.87
CA TYR A 311 -30.21 1.79 16.65
C TYR A 311 -31.56 1.11 16.45
N VAL A 312 -31.62 0.10 15.58
CA VAL A 312 -32.85 -0.66 15.31
C VAL A 312 -33.36 -1.35 16.58
N VAL A 313 -32.49 -2.02 17.34
CA VAL A 313 -32.87 -2.68 18.60
C VAL A 313 -33.44 -1.68 19.61
N ARG A 314 -32.87 -0.48 19.71
CA ARG A 314 -33.39 0.58 20.60
C ARG A 314 -34.77 1.07 20.14
N ALA A 315 -34.96 1.28 18.84
CA ALA A 315 -36.22 1.75 18.27
C ALA A 315 -37.39 0.74 18.40
N TYR A 316 -37.11 -0.55 18.63
CA TYR A 316 -38.14 -1.58 18.89
C TYR A 316 -38.39 -1.83 20.38
N MET A 317 -37.56 -1.29 21.27
CA MET A 317 -37.73 -1.41 22.73
C MET A 317 -38.35 -0.16 23.38
N ASP A 318 -38.45 0.94 22.64
CA ASP A 318 -39.15 2.19 23.02
C ASP A 318 -40.57 2.23 22.41
#